data_AF-A0A5J4UEP8-F1
#
_entry.id   AF-A0A5J4UEP8-F1
#
_cell.length_a   1.000
_cell.length_b   1.000
_cell.length_c   1.000
_cell.angle_alpha   90.00
_cell.angle_beta   90.00
_cell.angle_gamma   90.00
#
_symmetry.space_group_name_H-M   'P 1'
#
loop_
_entity.id
_entity.type
_entity.pdbx_description
1 polymer ?
#
loop_
_entity_poly.entity_id
_entity_poly.type
_entity_poly.pdbx_seq_one_letter_code
_entity_poly.pdbx_strand_id
1 'polypeptide(L)'
;IAKTMEKQSLRDDNSIQMINSFRGQNQSSSEVNQQIGQIVLRLKPVGISESEQISALQQIIILAVSASDSPSVARDSGVIEAASTLLGQSQSTRVKQLCGAVISVVGQLGVENSGEMDWTIACAPLIAMLLQTDDIISNVGKNSITILLDQNQNIVVGILQVSFIDRATEVLSDSCSNIQSSSSIQVVSPIVTMNILLVLDQLLTIANERIPRTPKLIEVLQKMQKEGKTNAIKQKAKMLLFVLQSESQSQNEGSGGIERKNEMKELEQKLIEEQRKRIEAEERNKIFEVQLKQSGQETEDLLRSINGIYNKPDLKQSDWIEMKNELEIVESGTEIQKDEIRQRKIKTCQKIVSIFIGKKNNEGMKLAIQSGVIDALLNLLIEYPSDKITISHIWAFYMFTYASNDEIKLLLVSKNSYQALLRLFDHPNIFVINRAVASIYIIYYLVDQTQLRLQSLILISLLFKTKMEFKNSILFRAKELPNEMKREIINHLKAIFSRQEDDEKSFAKNALRKLAKNSANRTEIEKDGFVIPD
;
A
#
# COMPACT_ATOMS: atom_id res chain seq x y z
N ILE A 1 31.26 -9.44 -5.62
CA ILE A 1 29.82 -9.75 -5.46
C ILE A 1 29.62 -11.27 -5.31
N ALA A 2 30.07 -12.10 -6.26
CA ALA A 2 29.96 -13.58 -6.14
C ALA A 2 30.64 -14.19 -4.88
N LYS A 3 31.87 -13.77 -4.53
CA LYS A 3 32.57 -14.24 -3.30
C LYS A 3 31.92 -13.80 -1.98
N THR A 4 31.06 -12.78 -2.01
CA THR A 4 30.37 -12.29 -0.81
C THR A 4 29.07 -13.05 -0.58
N MET A 5 28.39 -13.47 -1.66
CA MET A 5 27.17 -14.30 -1.59
C MET A 5 27.47 -15.74 -1.17
N GLU A 6 28.63 -16.29 -1.58
CA GLU A 6 29.06 -17.65 -1.19
C GLU A 6 29.33 -17.77 0.32
N LYS A 7 29.95 -16.74 0.93
CA LYS A 7 30.19 -16.69 2.39
C LYS A 7 28.92 -16.49 3.22
N GLN A 8 27.88 -15.89 2.63
CA GLN A 8 26.58 -15.69 3.28
C GLN A 8 25.76 -16.99 3.24
N SER A 9 25.72 -17.66 2.06
CA SER A 9 25.10 -18.98 1.88
C SER A 9 25.69 -20.05 2.80
N LEU A 10 27.02 -20.08 2.96
CA LEU A 10 27.71 -21.01 3.87
C LEU A 10 27.49 -20.69 5.37
N ARG A 11 27.10 -19.46 5.72
CA ARG A 11 26.69 -19.12 7.10
C ARG A 11 25.25 -19.51 7.37
N ASP A 12 24.37 -19.32 6.40
CA ASP A 12 22.95 -19.64 6.52
C ASP A 12 22.72 -21.16 6.51
N ASP A 13 23.45 -21.93 5.69
CA ASP A 13 23.38 -23.40 5.71
C ASP A 13 23.92 -24.02 7.00
N ASN A 14 24.99 -23.47 7.58
CA ASN A 14 25.50 -23.94 8.88
C ASN A 14 24.56 -23.58 10.04
N SER A 15 23.81 -22.48 9.91
CA SER A 15 22.79 -22.07 10.89
C SER A 15 21.57 -23.01 10.81
N ILE A 16 21.14 -23.37 9.60
CA ILE A 16 19.99 -24.26 9.36
C ILE A 16 20.32 -25.73 9.67
N GLN A 17 21.56 -26.19 9.40
CA GLN A 17 22.00 -27.53 9.83
C GLN A 17 22.15 -27.65 11.35
N MET A 18 22.57 -26.59 12.06
CA MET A 18 22.55 -26.61 13.52
C MET A 18 21.11 -26.67 14.08
N ILE A 19 20.19 -25.87 13.54
CA ILE A 19 18.78 -25.85 13.98
C ILE A 19 18.09 -27.22 13.77
N ASN A 20 18.44 -27.95 12.73
CA ASN A 20 17.86 -29.28 12.45
C ASN A 20 18.52 -30.43 13.24
N SER A 21 19.73 -30.25 13.77
CA SER A 21 20.42 -31.24 14.62
C SER A 21 19.83 -31.33 16.05
N PHE A 22 19.34 -30.21 16.58
CA PHE A 22 18.85 -30.14 17.97
C PHE A 22 17.40 -30.57 18.18
N ARG A 23 16.64 -30.85 17.12
CA ARG A 23 15.20 -31.15 17.22
C ARG A 23 14.86 -32.60 17.63
N GLY A 24 15.86 -33.44 17.89
CA GLY A 24 15.67 -34.90 18.01
C GLY A 24 16.32 -35.61 19.20
N GLN A 25 16.94 -34.91 20.17
CA GLN A 25 17.53 -35.57 21.33
C GLN A 25 17.06 -34.88 22.61
N ASN A 26 16.25 -35.58 23.42
CA ASN A 26 16.02 -35.24 24.81
C ASN A 26 17.37 -35.37 25.54
N GLN A 27 18.17 -34.30 25.55
CA GLN A 27 19.42 -34.22 26.30
C GLN A 27 19.09 -34.23 27.79
N SER A 28 19.91 -34.95 28.58
CA SER A 28 19.74 -34.98 30.03
C SER A 28 19.98 -33.57 30.60
N SER A 29 19.20 -33.15 31.60
CA SER A 29 19.33 -31.80 32.18
C SER A 29 20.77 -31.48 32.66
N SER A 30 21.48 -32.51 33.14
CA SER A 30 22.89 -32.41 33.52
C SER A 30 23.80 -32.00 32.36
N GLU A 31 23.56 -32.51 31.14
CA GLU A 31 24.34 -32.15 29.95
C GLU A 31 24.04 -30.72 29.50
N VAL A 32 22.76 -30.32 29.54
CA VAL A 32 22.34 -28.96 29.18
C VAL A 32 22.96 -27.94 30.16
N ASN A 33 22.92 -28.21 31.46
CA ASN A 33 23.55 -27.37 32.48
C ASN A 33 25.07 -27.27 32.30
N GLN A 34 25.73 -28.38 31.94
CA GLN A 34 27.17 -28.37 31.67
C GLN A 34 27.51 -27.54 30.43
N GLN A 35 26.75 -27.69 29.34
CA GLN A 35 26.95 -26.91 28.11
C GLN A 35 26.73 -25.41 28.36
N ILE A 36 25.66 -25.06 29.05
CA ILE A 36 25.36 -23.69 29.43
C ILE A 36 26.47 -23.12 30.34
N GLY A 37 26.94 -23.90 31.32
CA GLY A 37 28.05 -23.49 32.20
C GLY A 37 29.34 -23.19 31.43
N GLN A 38 29.66 -23.95 30.38
CA GLN A 38 30.80 -23.66 29.49
C GLN A 38 30.61 -22.34 28.72
N ILE A 39 29.40 -22.06 28.24
CA ILE A 39 29.10 -20.80 27.55
C ILE A 39 29.20 -19.62 28.53
N VAL A 40 28.73 -19.77 29.76
CA VAL A 40 28.87 -18.77 30.82
C VAL A 40 30.33 -18.45 31.14
N LEU A 41 31.20 -19.46 31.20
CA LEU A 41 32.65 -19.23 31.38
C LEU A 41 33.26 -18.38 30.27
N ARG A 42 32.76 -18.51 29.04
CA ARG A 42 33.18 -17.68 27.90
C ARG A 42 32.64 -16.26 27.96
N LEU A 43 31.57 -16.00 28.72
CA LEU A 43 30.99 -14.66 28.92
C LEU A 43 31.66 -13.86 30.06
N LYS A 44 32.43 -14.50 30.94
CA LYS A 44 33.06 -13.85 32.11
C LYS A 44 34.27 -12.95 31.81
N PRO A 45 35.16 -13.25 30.84
CA PRO A 45 36.32 -12.40 30.57
C PRO A 45 35.99 -10.96 30.17
N VAL A 46 36.75 -9.98 30.67
CA VAL A 46 36.64 -8.58 30.26
C VAL A 46 37.27 -8.42 28.88
N GLY A 47 36.52 -7.93 27.89
CA GLY A 47 37.02 -7.64 26.53
C GLY A 47 36.56 -8.59 25.41
N ILE A 48 35.56 -9.44 25.65
CA ILE A 48 34.94 -10.28 24.61
C ILE A 48 34.28 -9.40 23.54
N SER A 49 34.35 -9.82 22.27
CA SER A 49 33.72 -9.09 21.17
C SER A 49 32.19 -9.10 21.26
N GLU A 50 31.53 -8.05 20.78
CA GLU A 50 30.06 -7.97 20.76
C GLU A 50 29.43 -9.14 19.98
N SER A 51 30.04 -9.57 18.87
CA SER A 51 29.53 -10.70 18.09
C SER A 51 29.58 -12.03 18.84
N GLU A 52 30.61 -12.24 19.67
CA GLU A 52 30.72 -13.42 20.51
C GLU A 52 29.74 -13.37 21.67
N GLN A 53 29.54 -12.21 22.29
CA GLN A 53 28.51 -12.01 23.32
C GLN A 53 27.11 -12.32 22.79
N ILE A 54 26.76 -11.80 21.60
CA ILE A 54 25.47 -12.06 20.95
C ILE A 54 25.28 -13.56 20.68
N SER A 55 26.29 -14.22 20.10
CA SER A 55 26.24 -15.65 19.77
C SER A 55 26.06 -16.51 21.02
N ALA A 56 26.82 -16.22 22.09
CA ALA A 56 26.72 -16.93 23.36
C ALA A 56 25.34 -16.77 24.01
N LEU A 57 24.79 -15.55 24.05
CA LEU A 57 23.45 -15.30 24.59
C LEU A 57 22.35 -16.01 23.78
N GLN A 58 22.46 -16.04 22.45
CA GLN A 58 21.52 -16.78 21.59
C GLN A 58 21.56 -18.29 21.83
N GLN A 59 22.76 -18.87 21.99
CA GLN A 59 22.93 -20.29 22.29
C GLN A 59 22.32 -20.67 23.65
N ILE A 60 22.49 -19.81 24.66
CA ILE A 60 21.88 -20.01 25.98
C ILE A 60 20.35 -20.09 25.87
N ILE A 61 19.71 -19.20 25.10
CA ILE A 61 18.24 -19.23 24.92
C ILE A 61 17.79 -20.55 24.29
N ILE A 62 18.48 -21.00 23.24
CA ILE A 62 18.13 -22.24 22.52
C ILE A 62 18.24 -23.45 23.45
N LEU A 63 19.34 -23.54 24.20
CA LEU A 63 19.57 -24.64 25.13
C LEU A 63 18.59 -24.63 26.31
N ALA A 64 18.28 -23.46 26.85
CA ALA A 64 17.34 -23.30 27.95
C ALA A 64 15.92 -23.77 27.57
N VAL A 65 15.44 -23.41 26.38
CA VAL A 65 14.10 -23.83 25.89
C VAL A 65 14.02 -25.34 25.63
N SER A 66 15.16 -25.99 25.41
CA SER A 66 15.24 -27.43 25.12
C SER A 66 15.45 -28.30 26.37
N ALA A 67 15.56 -27.70 27.56
CA ALA A 67 15.85 -28.42 28.81
C ALA A 67 14.64 -29.19 29.35
N SER A 68 14.86 -30.42 29.79
CA SER A 68 13.82 -31.30 30.36
C SER A 68 13.51 -31.04 31.84
N ASP A 69 14.46 -30.49 32.61
CA ASP A 69 14.30 -30.14 34.04
C ASP A 69 14.55 -28.64 34.23
N SER A 70 13.45 -27.87 34.14
CA SER A 70 13.42 -26.42 34.07
C SER A 70 14.11 -25.72 35.26
N PRO A 71 13.87 -26.08 36.55
CA PRO A 71 14.41 -25.31 37.67
C PRO A 71 15.92 -25.42 37.84
N SER A 72 16.51 -26.58 37.51
CA SER A 72 17.96 -26.81 37.63
C SER A 72 18.78 -25.87 36.72
N VAL A 73 18.24 -25.51 35.55
CA VAL A 73 18.90 -24.59 34.60
C VAL A 73 19.05 -23.19 35.20
N ALA A 74 18.03 -22.70 35.89
CA ALA A 74 18.10 -21.40 36.54
C ALA A 74 19.05 -21.40 37.75
N ARG A 75 19.02 -22.49 38.53
CA ARG A 75 19.77 -22.58 39.80
C ARG A 75 21.26 -22.88 39.62
N ASP A 76 21.59 -23.82 38.73
CA ASP A 76 22.91 -24.46 38.72
C ASP A 76 23.82 -23.99 37.57
N SER A 77 23.28 -23.27 36.58
CA SER A 77 24.04 -22.88 35.38
C SER A 77 24.88 -21.60 35.51
N GLY A 78 24.58 -20.74 36.49
CA GLY A 78 25.24 -19.43 36.67
C GLY A 78 24.94 -18.40 35.56
N VAL A 79 23.95 -18.68 34.70
CA VAL A 79 23.58 -17.82 33.57
C VAL A 79 23.01 -16.49 34.01
N ILE A 80 22.16 -16.50 35.04
CA ILE A 80 21.46 -15.30 35.49
C ILE A 80 22.45 -14.25 36.00
N GLU A 81 23.44 -14.66 36.79
CA GLU A 81 24.50 -13.80 37.31
C GLU A 81 25.38 -13.25 36.18
N ALA A 82 25.73 -14.10 35.22
CA ALA A 82 26.54 -13.71 34.07
C ALA A 82 25.82 -12.72 33.15
N ALA A 83 24.56 -13.01 32.80
CA ALA A 83 23.72 -12.13 31.99
C ALA A 83 23.46 -10.79 32.71
N SER A 84 23.23 -10.81 34.03
CA SER A 84 23.02 -9.59 34.84
C SER A 84 24.28 -8.73 34.91
N THR A 85 25.44 -9.35 35.08
CA THR A 85 26.73 -8.65 35.06
C THR A 85 26.98 -8.00 33.69
N LEU A 86 26.76 -8.76 32.61
CA LEU A 86 26.94 -8.25 31.25
C LEU A 86 25.94 -7.16 30.88
N LEU A 87 24.70 -7.24 31.39
CA LEU A 87 23.66 -6.23 31.22
C LEU A 87 24.11 -4.87 31.80
N GLY A 88 24.74 -4.87 32.97
CA GLY A 88 25.26 -3.66 33.63
C GLY A 88 26.53 -3.10 32.99
N GLN A 89 27.39 -3.95 32.42
CA GLN A 89 28.69 -3.55 31.87
C GLN A 89 28.66 -3.17 30.39
N SER A 90 27.78 -3.79 29.59
CA SER A 90 27.76 -3.59 28.14
C SER A 90 27.26 -2.19 27.77
N GLN A 91 27.76 -1.63 26.67
CA GLN A 91 27.23 -0.40 26.05
C GLN A 91 26.29 -0.71 24.87
N SER A 92 26.27 -1.94 24.36
CA SER A 92 25.43 -2.33 23.23
C SER A 92 23.99 -2.56 23.66
N THR A 93 23.06 -1.79 23.10
CA THR A 93 21.60 -1.99 23.29
C THR A 93 21.18 -3.40 22.90
N ARG A 94 21.78 -3.98 21.85
CA ARG A 94 21.45 -5.32 21.38
C ARG A 94 21.87 -6.40 22.39
N VAL A 95 23.06 -6.28 22.96
CA VAL A 95 23.54 -7.19 24.01
C VAL A 95 22.67 -7.06 25.26
N LYS A 96 22.32 -5.84 25.68
CA LYS A 96 21.41 -5.61 26.82
C LYS A 96 20.04 -6.27 26.61
N GLN A 97 19.45 -6.14 25.42
CA GLN A 97 18.18 -6.79 25.08
C GLN A 97 18.28 -8.32 25.15
N LEU A 98 19.37 -8.91 24.66
CA LEU A 98 19.59 -10.36 24.72
C LEU A 98 19.83 -10.85 26.15
N CYS A 99 20.57 -10.09 26.98
CA CYS A 99 20.70 -10.41 28.40
C CYS A 99 19.32 -10.41 29.09
N GLY A 100 18.47 -9.41 28.81
CA GLY A 100 17.11 -9.37 29.34
C GLY A 100 16.26 -10.58 28.90
N ALA A 101 16.37 -10.99 27.63
CA ALA A 101 15.68 -12.17 27.12
C ALA A 101 16.17 -13.46 27.79
N VAL A 102 17.48 -13.62 27.96
CA VAL A 102 18.08 -14.76 28.68
C VAL A 102 17.59 -14.82 30.12
N ILE A 103 17.63 -13.70 30.84
CA ILE A 103 17.17 -13.61 32.24
C ILE A 103 15.69 -13.96 32.32
N SER A 104 14.86 -13.48 31.39
CA SER A 104 13.43 -13.78 31.36
C SER A 104 13.17 -15.26 31.12
N VAL A 105 13.78 -15.85 30.08
CA VAL A 105 13.54 -17.27 29.71
C VAL A 105 14.06 -18.20 30.80
N VAL A 106 15.31 -18.02 31.24
CA VAL A 106 15.92 -18.88 32.25
C VAL A 106 15.29 -18.65 33.62
N GLY A 107 14.94 -17.40 33.95
CA GLY A 107 14.25 -17.06 35.19
C GLY A 107 12.89 -17.75 35.31
N GLN A 108 12.10 -17.78 34.22
CA GLN A 108 10.82 -18.50 34.19
C GLN A 108 10.97 -20.00 34.44
N LEU A 109 12.03 -20.63 33.92
CA LEU A 109 12.31 -22.05 34.16
C LEU A 109 12.62 -22.33 35.64
N GLY A 110 13.17 -21.34 36.36
CA GLY A 110 13.49 -21.40 37.80
C GLY A 110 12.31 -21.24 38.74
N VAL A 111 11.15 -20.77 38.26
CA VAL A 111 9.94 -20.61 39.07
C VAL A 111 9.17 -21.93 39.06
N GLU A 112 9.15 -22.64 40.19
CA GLU A 112 8.33 -23.84 40.35
C GLU A 112 6.84 -23.44 40.24
N ASN A 113 6.14 -23.98 39.23
CA ASN A 113 4.77 -23.58 38.92
C ASN A 113 3.79 -23.99 40.02
N SER A 114 3.02 -23.01 40.51
CA SER A 114 1.74 -23.20 41.22
C SER A 114 0.59 -23.60 40.29
N GLY A 115 0.85 -23.82 38.99
CA GLY A 115 -0.14 -24.19 37.98
C GLY A 115 -0.75 -23.01 37.20
N GLU A 116 -0.46 -21.76 37.60
CA GLU A 116 -0.96 -20.55 36.91
C GLU A 116 0.14 -19.83 36.13
N MET A 117 -0.16 -19.43 34.89
CA MET A 117 0.76 -18.67 34.03
C MET A 117 0.81 -17.20 34.46
N ASP A 118 2.01 -16.65 34.65
CA ASP A 118 2.20 -15.21 34.82
C ASP A 118 2.08 -14.47 33.48
N TRP A 119 0.91 -13.87 33.27
CA TRP A 119 0.59 -13.12 32.06
C TRP A 119 1.42 -11.85 31.88
N THR A 120 2.05 -11.32 32.94
CA THR A 120 2.90 -10.11 32.87
C THR A 120 4.02 -10.29 31.85
N ILE A 121 4.63 -11.48 31.85
CA ILE A 121 5.79 -11.78 31.01
C ILE A 121 5.39 -11.87 29.53
N ALA A 122 4.21 -12.43 29.25
CA ALA A 122 3.67 -12.48 27.89
C ALA A 122 3.17 -11.11 27.39
N CYS A 123 2.57 -10.31 28.27
CA CYS A 123 2.01 -9.00 27.90
C CYS A 123 3.06 -7.93 27.69
N ALA A 124 4.17 -7.96 28.44
CA ALA A 124 5.23 -6.96 28.38
C ALA A 124 5.79 -6.68 26.96
N PRO A 125 6.21 -7.69 26.18
CA PRO A 125 6.69 -7.46 24.81
C PRO A 125 5.58 -6.97 23.88
N LEU A 126 4.34 -7.44 24.03
CA LEU A 126 3.22 -7.03 23.19
C LEU A 126 2.83 -5.57 23.42
N ILE A 127 2.81 -5.13 24.68
CA ILE A 127 2.61 -3.73 25.05
C ILE A 127 3.75 -2.87 24.51
N ALA A 128 5.00 -3.35 24.61
CA ALA A 128 6.14 -2.62 24.04
C ALA A 128 6.00 -2.45 22.52
N MET A 129 5.53 -3.48 21.80
CA MET A 129 5.24 -3.39 20.35
C MET A 129 4.11 -2.42 20.05
N LEU A 130 2.99 -2.48 20.79
CA LEU A 130 1.84 -1.57 20.65
C LEU A 130 2.26 -0.10 20.74
N LEU A 131 3.16 0.22 21.67
CA LEU A 131 3.64 1.56 21.98
C LEU A 131 4.82 2.03 21.09
N GLN A 132 5.26 1.23 20.12
CA GLN A 132 6.28 1.66 19.16
C GLN A 132 5.75 2.72 18.19
N THR A 133 6.65 3.58 17.68
CA THR A 133 6.33 4.58 16.66
C THR A 133 6.07 3.99 15.28
N ASP A 134 6.51 2.75 15.04
CA ASP A 134 6.31 2.04 13.78
C ASP A 134 4.87 1.50 13.68
N ASP A 135 4.15 1.90 12.63
CA ASP A 135 2.75 1.57 12.42
C ASP A 135 2.52 0.05 12.27
N ILE A 136 3.43 -0.67 11.63
CA ILE A 136 3.29 -2.11 11.38
C ILE A 136 3.49 -2.86 12.69
N ILE A 137 4.54 -2.53 13.44
CA ILE A 137 4.83 -3.16 14.74
C ILE A 137 3.73 -2.87 15.76
N SER A 138 3.25 -1.62 15.82
CA SER A 138 2.12 -1.23 16.67
C SER A 138 0.84 -2.01 16.33
N ASN A 139 0.55 -2.20 15.05
CA ASN A 139 -0.59 -3.00 14.60
C ASN A 139 -0.47 -4.47 15.02
N VAL A 140 0.71 -5.07 14.91
CA VAL A 140 0.95 -6.44 15.38
C VAL A 140 0.75 -6.55 16.89
N GLY A 141 1.30 -5.60 17.66
CA GLY A 141 1.09 -5.54 19.11
C GLY A 141 -0.40 -5.44 19.48
N LYS A 142 -1.13 -4.52 18.84
CA LYS A 142 -2.58 -4.34 19.01
C LYS A 142 -3.36 -5.63 18.72
N ASN A 143 -3.14 -6.23 17.56
CA ASN A 143 -3.89 -7.42 17.15
C ASN A 143 -3.63 -8.60 18.10
N SER A 144 -2.38 -8.81 18.51
CA SER A 144 -2.03 -9.88 19.46
C SER A 144 -2.67 -9.67 20.82
N ILE A 145 -2.67 -8.44 21.35
CA ILE A 145 -3.33 -8.12 22.62
C ILE A 145 -4.85 -8.31 22.52
N THR A 146 -5.46 -7.87 21.41
CA THR A 146 -6.91 -8.06 21.18
C THR A 146 -7.29 -9.53 21.15
N ILE A 147 -6.55 -10.37 20.42
CA ILE A 147 -6.79 -11.83 20.37
C ILE A 147 -6.71 -12.43 21.78
N LEU A 148 -5.69 -12.04 22.55
CA LEU A 148 -5.49 -12.52 23.90
C LEU A 148 -6.64 -12.11 24.84
N LEU A 149 -7.03 -10.82 24.82
CA LEU A 149 -8.13 -10.30 25.62
C LEU A 149 -9.47 -11.00 25.34
N ASP A 150 -9.73 -11.38 24.08
CA ASP A 150 -10.94 -12.11 23.71
C ASP A 150 -10.96 -13.55 24.22
N GLN A 151 -9.79 -14.15 24.46
CA GLN A 151 -9.65 -15.57 24.82
C GLN A 151 -9.52 -15.80 26.33
N ASN A 152 -8.96 -14.87 27.09
CA ASN A 152 -8.70 -15.07 28.51
C ASN A 152 -8.74 -13.75 29.33
N GLN A 153 -9.67 -13.68 30.30
CA GLN A 153 -9.83 -12.51 31.16
C GLN A 153 -8.66 -12.28 32.14
N ASN A 154 -7.88 -13.31 32.48
CA ASN A 154 -6.72 -13.17 33.39
C ASN A 154 -5.60 -12.30 32.79
N ILE A 155 -5.63 -12.09 31.48
CA ILE A 155 -4.68 -11.24 30.75
C ILE A 155 -4.81 -9.77 31.15
N VAL A 156 -5.99 -9.35 31.58
CA VAL A 156 -6.22 -8.01 32.15
C VAL A 156 -5.25 -7.75 33.31
N VAL A 157 -5.06 -8.74 34.20
CA VAL A 157 -4.15 -8.60 35.36
C VAL A 157 -2.71 -8.40 34.88
N GLY A 158 -2.27 -9.22 33.92
CA GLY A 158 -0.96 -9.09 33.31
C GLY A 158 -0.75 -7.72 32.67
N ILE A 159 -1.70 -7.25 31.85
CA ILE A 159 -1.62 -5.93 31.19
C ILE A 159 -1.53 -4.78 32.19
N LEU A 160 -2.32 -4.84 33.28
CA LEU A 160 -2.29 -3.83 34.34
C LEU A 160 -0.96 -3.87 35.13
N GLN A 161 -0.39 -5.06 35.36
CA GLN A 161 0.89 -5.23 36.04
C GLN A 161 2.09 -4.69 35.24
N VAL A 162 2.02 -4.62 33.90
CA VAL A 162 3.04 -3.94 33.07
C VAL A 162 2.83 -2.40 33.02
N SER A 163 2.00 -1.84 33.89
CA SER A 163 1.68 -0.40 33.95
C SER A 163 1.23 0.16 32.60
N PHE A 164 0.44 -0.62 31.83
CA PHE A 164 0.00 -0.22 30.50
C PHE A 164 -0.68 1.15 30.49
N ILE A 165 -1.54 1.43 31.47
CA ILE A 165 -2.31 2.68 31.54
C ILE A 165 -1.38 3.91 31.60
N ASP A 166 -0.36 3.88 32.46
CA ASP A 166 0.58 4.99 32.61
C ASP A 166 1.43 5.18 31.34
N ARG A 167 1.95 4.07 30.78
CA ARG A 167 2.76 4.09 29.55
C ARG A 167 1.95 4.55 28.34
N ALA A 168 0.71 4.10 28.21
CA ALA A 168 -0.22 4.55 27.18
C ALA A 168 -0.50 6.05 27.33
N THR A 169 -0.73 6.52 28.56
CA THR A 169 -0.98 7.93 28.85
C THR A 169 0.20 8.81 28.43
N GLU A 170 1.43 8.38 28.71
CA GLU A 170 2.66 9.09 28.29
C GLU A 170 2.74 9.20 26.76
N VAL A 171 2.64 8.10 26.03
CA VAL A 171 2.72 8.10 24.55
C VAL A 171 1.58 8.90 23.91
N LEU A 172 0.36 8.84 24.47
CA LEU A 172 -0.78 9.62 23.99
C LEU A 172 -0.60 11.12 24.26
N SER A 173 0.04 11.48 25.37
CA SER A 173 0.34 12.88 25.71
C SER A 173 1.28 13.51 24.68
N ASP A 174 2.31 12.77 24.25
CA ASP A 174 3.25 13.19 23.20
C ASP A 174 2.58 13.38 21.84
N SER A 175 1.56 12.56 21.54
CA SER A 175 0.78 12.68 20.31
C SER A 175 0.02 14.01 20.19
N CYS A 176 -0.29 14.66 21.33
CA CYS A 176 -1.05 15.91 21.42
C CYS A 176 -0.17 17.15 21.62
N SER A 177 1.14 16.99 21.78
CA SER A 177 2.06 18.09 22.08
C SER A 177 2.46 18.80 20.79
N ASN A 178 1.81 19.93 20.49
CA ASN A 178 2.16 20.86 19.40
C ASN A 178 3.41 21.72 19.73
N ILE A 179 4.43 21.16 20.37
CA ILE A 179 5.62 21.97 20.70
C ILE A 179 6.53 22.02 19.48
N GLN A 180 6.52 23.17 18.82
CA GLN A 180 7.64 23.68 18.04
C GLN A 180 8.86 23.83 18.95
N SER A 181 9.52 22.73 19.27
CA SER A 181 10.87 22.76 19.84
C SER A 181 11.74 21.90 18.97
N SER A 182 12.66 22.58 18.31
CA SER A 182 13.79 22.08 17.57
C SER A 182 14.66 21.16 18.43
N SER A 183 14.28 19.90 18.54
CA SER A 183 15.17 18.76 18.78
C SER A 183 14.37 17.48 18.50
N SER A 184 15.01 16.55 17.81
CA SER A 184 14.53 15.24 17.37
C SER A 184 13.61 14.49 18.36
N ILE A 185 12.30 14.76 18.32
CA ILE A 185 11.25 13.95 18.96
C ILE A 185 10.40 13.33 17.86
N GLN A 186 10.36 12.00 17.83
CA GLN A 186 9.59 11.22 16.86
C GLN A 186 8.10 11.57 16.98
N VAL A 187 7.53 12.11 15.90
CA VAL A 187 6.10 12.42 15.83
C VAL A 187 5.30 11.11 15.89
N VAL A 188 4.53 10.90 16.96
CA VAL A 188 3.66 9.72 17.09
C VAL A 188 2.61 9.72 15.97
N SER A 189 2.57 8.65 15.20
CA SER A 189 1.65 8.45 14.07
C SER A 189 0.19 8.36 14.56
N PRO A 190 -0.79 8.92 13.81
CA PRO A 190 -2.21 8.74 14.12
C PRO A 190 -2.66 7.28 14.23
N ILE A 191 -1.97 6.34 13.55
CA ILE A 191 -2.28 4.91 13.62
C ILE A 191 -1.94 4.34 14.98
N VAL A 192 -0.71 4.59 15.47
CA VAL A 192 -0.26 4.20 16.82
C VAL A 192 -1.21 4.76 17.88
N THR A 193 -1.56 6.04 17.76
CA THR A 193 -2.53 6.70 18.65
C THR A 193 -3.87 5.94 18.68
N MET A 194 -4.42 5.61 17.51
CA MET A 194 -5.69 4.89 17.44
C MET A 194 -5.57 3.47 18.01
N ASN A 195 -4.47 2.76 17.76
CA ASN A 195 -4.23 1.42 18.29
C ASN A 195 -4.25 1.40 19.82
N ILE A 196 -3.59 2.37 20.46
CA ILE A 196 -3.60 2.51 21.92
C ILE A 196 -5.03 2.75 22.43
N LEU A 197 -5.79 3.64 21.79
CA LEU A 197 -7.18 3.91 22.17
C LEU A 197 -8.09 2.68 21.99
N LEU A 198 -7.86 1.84 20.98
CA LEU A 198 -8.63 0.61 20.76
C LEU A 198 -8.35 -0.43 21.85
N VAL A 199 -7.09 -0.60 22.25
CA VAL A 199 -6.73 -1.54 23.34
C VAL A 199 -7.29 -1.04 24.68
N LEU A 200 -7.22 0.28 24.95
CA LEU A 200 -7.86 0.88 26.13
C LEU A 200 -9.37 0.63 26.16
N ASP A 201 -10.05 0.77 25.02
CA ASP A 201 -11.48 0.52 24.89
C ASP A 201 -11.87 -0.92 25.20
N GLN A 202 -11.14 -1.88 24.61
CA GLN A 202 -11.38 -3.30 24.84
C GLN A 202 -11.11 -3.67 26.31
N LEU A 203 -10.04 -3.14 26.91
CA LEU A 203 -9.77 -3.29 28.33
C LEU A 203 -10.92 -2.75 29.18
N LEU A 204 -11.39 -1.53 28.91
CA LEU A 204 -12.52 -0.93 29.62
C LEU A 204 -13.79 -1.75 29.50
N THR A 205 -14.03 -2.34 28.33
CA THR A 205 -15.19 -3.22 28.10
C THR A 205 -15.12 -4.50 28.94
N ILE A 206 -13.94 -5.12 29.04
CA ILE A 206 -13.77 -6.42 29.73
C ILE A 206 -13.59 -6.25 31.24
N ALA A 207 -12.91 -5.20 31.68
CA ALA A 207 -12.37 -5.06 33.02
C ALA A 207 -12.83 -3.78 33.75
N ASN A 208 -13.97 -3.22 33.35
CA ASN A 208 -14.49 -1.91 33.76
C ASN A 208 -14.28 -1.53 35.26
N GLU A 209 -14.40 -2.49 36.19
CA GLU A 209 -14.21 -2.26 37.63
C GLU A 209 -12.74 -2.28 38.11
N ARG A 210 -11.83 -2.92 37.35
CA ARG A 210 -10.42 -3.15 37.72
C ARG A 210 -9.43 -2.14 37.15
N ILE A 211 -9.86 -1.27 36.24
CA ILE A 211 -8.94 -0.33 35.58
C ILE A 211 -8.72 0.92 36.46
N PRO A 212 -7.45 1.27 36.74
CA PRO A 212 -7.12 2.50 37.45
C PRO A 212 -7.60 3.73 36.66
N ARG A 213 -8.55 4.46 37.22
CA ARG A 213 -9.02 5.75 36.66
C ARG A 213 -8.03 6.84 37.01
N THR A 214 -6.94 6.94 36.25
CA THR A 214 -5.90 7.94 36.53
C THR A 214 -6.32 9.33 36.02
N PRO A 215 -6.19 10.41 36.82
CA PRO A 215 -6.51 11.77 36.39
C PRO A 215 -5.75 12.19 35.13
N LYS A 216 -4.50 11.72 34.99
CA LYS A 216 -3.66 11.96 33.81
C LYS A 216 -4.25 11.36 32.53
N LEU A 217 -4.78 10.14 32.58
CA LEU A 217 -5.44 9.54 31.41
C LEU A 217 -6.66 10.36 30.98
N ILE A 218 -7.47 10.80 31.95
CA ILE A 218 -8.65 11.62 31.68
C ILE A 218 -8.24 12.95 31.04
N GLU A 219 -7.21 13.62 31.56
CA GLU A 219 -6.69 14.87 31.00
C GLU A 219 -6.19 14.69 29.55
N VAL A 220 -5.40 13.64 29.29
CA VAL A 220 -4.88 13.34 27.95
C VAL A 220 -6.02 13.05 26.98
N LEU A 221 -7.01 12.25 27.38
CA LEU A 221 -8.18 11.96 26.53
C LEU A 221 -9.01 13.23 26.28
N GLN A 222 -9.18 14.13 27.26
CA GLN A 222 -9.85 15.43 27.07
C GLN A 222 -9.13 16.30 26.06
N LYS A 223 -7.80 16.32 26.11
CA LYS A 223 -6.98 17.00 25.12
C LYS A 223 -7.15 16.37 23.73
N MET A 224 -7.09 15.04 23.63
CA MET A 224 -7.28 14.30 22.38
C MET A 224 -8.67 14.50 21.76
N GLN A 225 -9.71 14.62 22.57
CA GLN A 225 -11.07 14.92 22.10
C GLN A 225 -11.11 16.26 21.34
N LYS A 226 -10.36 17.26 21.79
CA LYS A 226 -10.33 18.60 21.18
C LYS A 226 -9.31 18.69 20.04
N GLU A 227 -8.10 18.18 20.28
CA GLU A 227 -6.89 18.43 19.48
C GLU A 227 -6.41 17.21 18.67
N GLY A 228 -7.11 16.07 18.74
CA GLY A 228 -6.69 14.85 18.05
C GLY A 228 -6.48 15.04 16.54
N LYS A 229 -5.42 14.42 15.97
CA LYS A 229 -5.02 14.58 14.56
C LYS A 229 -6.09 14.16 13.54
N THR A 230 -7.02 13.28 13.92
CA THR A 230 -8.11 12.81 13.06
C THR A 230 -9.44 12.83 13.79
N ASN A 231 -10.54 12.98 13.06
CA ASN A 231 -11.89 12.94 13.65
C ASN A 231 -12.18 11.61 14.35
N ALA A 232 -11.74 10.48 13.79
CA ALA A 232 -11.87 9.17 14.41
C ALA A 232 -11.20 9.11 15.80
N ILE A 233 -10.00 9.67 15.93
CA ILE A 233 -9.29 9.77 17.23
C ILE A 233 -10.08 10.65 18.21
N LYS A 234 -10.56 11.82 17.75
CA LYS A 234 -11.35 12.73 18.59
C LYS A 234 -12.63 12.05 19.12
N GLN A 235 -13.33 11.31 18.26
CA GLN A 235 -14.55 10.59 18.64
C GLN A 235 -14.26 9.41 19.57
N LYS A 236 -13.21 8.63 19.30
CA LYS A 236 -12.83 7.51 20.17
C LYS A 236 -12.41 8.01 21.55
N ALA A 237 -11.63 9.09 21.62
CA ALA A 237 -11.27 9.73 22.89
C ALA A 237 -12.50 10.25 23.64
N LYS A 238 -13.47 10.88 22.94
CA LYS A 238 -14.76 11.29 23.51
C LYS A 238 -15.52 10.10 24.13
N MET A 239 -15.57 8.97 23.43
CA MET A 239 -16.26 7.77 23.90
C MET A 239 -15.59 7.19 25.16
N LEU A 240 -14.27 7.08 25.17
CA LEU A 240 -13.50 6.60 26.31
C LEU A 240 -13.65 7.49 27.54
N LEU A 241 -13.62 8.81 27.35
CA LEU A 241 -13.90 9.78 28.43
C LEU A 241 -15.29 9.57 29.02
N PHE A 242 -16.28 9.37 28.15
CA PHE A 242 -17.65 9.18 28.57
C PHE A 242 -17.78 7.93 29.45
N VAL A 243 -17.22 6.80 29.05
CA VAL A 243 -17.19 5.56 29.85
C VAL A 243 -16.53 5.82 31.21
N LEU A 244 -15.33 6.40 31.21
CA LEU A 244 -14.56 6.67 32.44
C LEU A 244 -15.25 7.65 33.41
N GLN A 245 -16.03 8.62 32.91
CA GLN A 245 -16.71 9.65 33.70
C GLN A 245 -18.14 9.27 34.11
N SER A 246 -18.81 8.42 33.33
CA SER A 246 -20.24 8.07 33.55
C SER A 246 -20.50 7.33 34.87
N GLU A 247 -19.52 6.60 35.41
CA GLU A 247 -19.65 5.86 36.67
C GLU A 247 -19.25 6.65 37.92
N SER A 248 -18.72 7.86 37.77
CA SER A 248 -18.58 8.78 38.91
C SER A 248 -19.93 9.31 39.40
N GLN A 249 -20.99 9.14 38.59
CA GLN A 249 -22.32 9.71 38.79
C GLN A 249 -23.44 8.67 38.89
N SER A 250 -23.12 7.37 38.92
CA SER A 250 -24.10 6.27 39.00
C SER A 250 -24.80 6.13 40.37
N GLN A 251 -24.60 7.08 41.30
CA GLN A 251 -25.48 7.23 42.46
C GLN A 251 -26.68 8.18 42.23
N ASN A 252 -26.77 8.86 41.08
CA ASN A 252 -27.91 9.73 40.74
C ASN A 252 -28.50 9.34 39.38
N GLU A 253 -29.28 8.26 39.34
CA GLU A 253 -30.05 7.89 38.15
C GLU A 253 -31.22 8.86 37.92
N GLY A 254 -31.13 9.62 36.83
CA GLY A 254 -32.22 10.43 36.26
C GLY A 254 -32.24 10.31 34.73
N SER A 255 -33.21 10.96 34.07
CA SER A 255 -33.52 10.89 32.63
C SER A 255 -32.31 11.06 31.68
N GLY A 256 -31.24 11.73 32.12
CA GLY A 256 -30.01 11.90 31.34
C GLY A 256 -29.24 10.60 31.04
N GLY A 257 -29.51 9.48 31.73
CA GLY A 257 -28.83 8.20 31.46
C GLY A 257 -29.23 7.54 30.13
N ILE A 258 -30.48 7.74 29.69
CA ILE A 258 -31.01 7.16 28.44
C ILE A 258 -30.52 7.96 27.23
N GLU A 259 -30.57 9.29 27.30
CA GLU A 259 -30.01 10.19 26.26
C GLU A 259 -28.51 9.91 26.03
N ARG A 260 -27.75 9.78 27.12
CA ARG A 260 -26.33 9.44 27.07
C ARG A 260 -26.02 8.09 26.41
N LYS A 261 -26.84 7.06 26.67
CA LYS A 261 -26.68 5.73 26.06
C LYS A 261 -27.02 5.75 24.56
N ASN A 262 -27.95 6.61 24.15
CA ASN A 262 -28.31 6.80 22.74
C ASN A 262 -27.22 7.55 21.98
N GLU A 263 -26.63 8.61 22.55
CA GLU A 263 -25.48 9.31 21.96
C GLU A 263 -24.28 8.38 21.75
N MET A 264 -24.01 7.48 22.71
CA MET A 264 -22.94 6.50 22.61
C MET A 264 -23.15 5.53 21.44
N LYS A 265 -24.38 5.01 21.27
CA LYS A 265 -24.72 4.14 20.13
C LYS A 265 -24.58 4.85 18.79
N GLU A 266 -24.97 6.13 18.71
CA GLU A 266 -24.87 6.90 17.47
C GLU A 266 -23.39 7.16 17.10
N LEU A 267 -22.55 7.47 18.09
CA LEU A 267 -21.12 7.65 17.88
C LEU A 267 -20.42 6.36 17.45
N GLU A 268 -20.79 5.23 18.06
CA GLU A 268 -20.27 3.91 17.72
C GLU A 268 -20.63 3.52 16.28
N GLN A 269 -21.88 3.75 15.86
CA GLN A 269 -22.31 3.54 14.47
C GLN A 269 -21.52 4.41 13.48
N LYS A 270 -21.30 5.69 13.80
CA LYS A 270 -20.49 6.58 12.95
C LYS A 270 -19.04 6.12 12.82
N LEU A 271 -18.46 5.59 13.89
CA LEU A 271 -17.10 5.05 13.86
C LEU A 271 -17.01 3.78 13.00
N ILE A 272 -17.96 2.86 13.14
CA ILE A 272 -18.05 1.64 12.33
C ILE A 272 -18.17 2.00 10.85
N GLU A 273 -19.01 2.98 10.51
CA GLU A 273 -19.19 3.44 9.13
C GLU A 273 -17.93 4.09 8.54
N GLU A 274 -17.20 4.90 9.31
CA GLU A 274 -15.91 5.44 8.87
C GLU A 274 -14.85 4.34 8.68
N GLN A 275 -14.79 3.36 9.59
CA GLN A 275 -13.87 2.23 9.47
C GLN A 275 -14.19 1.41 8.21
N ARG A 276 -15.47 1.15 7.93
CA ARG A 276 -15.93 0.47 6.71
C ARG A 276 -15.45 1.19 5.46
N LYS A 277 -15.64 2.51 5.38
CA LYS A 277 -15.18 3.33 4.25
C LYS A 277 -13.67 3.29 4.06
N ARG A 278 -12.90 3.24 5.16
CA ARG A 278 -11.44 3.10 5.12
C ARG A 278 -11.01 1.74 4.58
N ILE A 279 -11.62 0.65 5.05
CA ILE A 279 -11.34 -0.71 4.57
C ILE A 279 -11.64 -0.81 3.07
N GLU A 280 -12.80 -0.32 2.63
CA GLU A 280 -13.18 -0.29 1.21
C GLU A 280 -12.22 0.58 0.36
N ALA A 281 -11.67 1.66 0.91
CA ALA A 281 -10.66 2.47 0.23
C ALA A 281 -9.31 1.74 0.14
N GLU A 282 -8.89 1.05 1.20
CA GLU A 282 -7.65 0.29 1.24
C GLU A 282 -7.70 -0.92 0.29
N GLU A 283 -8.81 -1.64 0.24
CA GLU A 283 -9.03 -2.73 -0.72
C GLU A 283 -8.99 -2.24 -2.17
N ARG A 284 -9.63 -1.10 -2.46
CA ARG A 284 -9.54 -0.46 -3.79
C ARG A 284 -8.11 -0.08 -4.14
N ASN A 285 -7.34 0.47 -3.19
CA ASN A 285 -5.94 0.81 -3.40
C ASN A 285 -5.09 -0.44 -3.67
N LYS A 286 -5.31 -1.55 -2.94
CA LYS A 286 -4.62 -2.83 -3.19
C LYS A 286 -4.91 -3.37 -4.59
N ILE A 287 -6.18 -3.33 -5.01
CA ILE A 287 -6.58 -3.74 -6.37
C ILE A 287 -5.87 -2.87 -7.42
N PHE A 288 -5.87 -1.55 -7.22
CA PHE A 288 -5.20 -0.61 -8.13
C PHE A 288 -3.69 -0.85 -8.19
N GLU A 289 -3.03 -1.13 -7.07
CA GLU A 289 -1.59 -1.43 -7.03
C GLU A 289 -1.25 -2.73 -7.78
N VAL A 290 -2.08 -3.77 -7.65
CA VAL A 290 -1.93 -5.03 -8.40
C VAL A 290 -2.08 -4.79 -9.90
N GLN A 291 -3.10 -4.03 -10.32
CA GLN A 291 -3.30 -3.66 -11.73
C GLN A 291 -2.11 -2.88 -12.29
N LEU A 292 -1.55 -1.95 -11.50
CA LEU A 292 -0.38 -1.17 -11.91
C LEU A 292 0.86 -2.07 -12.08
N LYS A 293 1.09 -3.03 -11.17
CA LYS A 293 2.17 -4.01 -11.29
C LYS A 293 2.01 -4.91 -12.52
N GLN A 294 0.81 -5.42 -12.78
CA GLN A 294 0.51 -6.22 -13.97
C GLN A 294 0.76 -5.42 -15.26
N SER A 295 0.32 -4.16 -15.29
CA SER A 295 0.56 -3.27 -16.43
C SER A 295 2.04 -2.96 -16.64
N GLY A 296 2.81 -2.80 -15.55
CA GLY A 296 4.26 -2.62 -15.59
C GLY A 296 4.96 -3.85 -16.20
N GLN A 297 4.55 -5.05 -15.77
CA GLN A 297 5.08 -6.30 -16.32
C GLN A 297 4.78 -6.45 -17.82
N GLU A 298 3.54 -6.17 -18.24
CA GLU A 298 3.19 -6.24 -19.67
C GLU A 298 4.03 -5.27 -20.52
N THR A 299 4.32 -4.09 -19.98
CA THR A 299 5.17 -3.09 -20.65
C THR A 299 6.62 -3.59 -20.75
N GLU A 300 7.16 -4.17 -19.69
CA GLU A 300 8.51 -4.73 -19.68
C GLU A 300 8.66 -5.91 -20.66
N ASP A 301 7.67 -6.81 -20.72
CA ASP A 301 7.66 -7.93 -21.66
C ASP A 301 7.63 -7.46 -23.12
N LEU A 302 6.86 -6.41 -23.40
CA LEU A 302 6.84 -5.76 -24.71
C LEU A 302 8.19 -5.10 -25.05
N LEU A 303 8.80 -4.37 -24.12
CA LEU A 303 10.12 -3.75 -24.32
C LEU A 303 11.22 -4.80 -24.55
N ARG A 304 11.19 -5.91 -23.81
CA ARG A 304 12.11 -7.05 -24.01
C ARG A 304 11.97 -7.63 -25.41
N SER A 305 10.73 -7.77 -25.89
CA SER A 305 10.43 -8.27 -27.23
C SER A 305 10.95 -7.33 -28.34
N ILE A 306 10.97 -6.03 -28.07
CA ILE A 306 11.47 -5.00 -29.00
C ILE A 306 13.00 -4.98 -29.06
N ASN A 307 13.70 -5.11 -27.92
CA ASN A 307 15.16 -4.94 -27.86
C ASN A 307 15.94 -6.04 -28.62
N GLY A 308 15.29 -7.14 -29.01
CA GLY A 308 15.89 -8.27 -29.72
C GLY A 308 15.94 -8.15 -31.26
N ILE A 309 15.37 -7.11 -31.89
CA ILE A 309 15.12 -7.10 -33.35
C ILE A 309 15.62 -5.80 -34.02
N TYR A 310 16.93 -5.55 -33.99
CA TYR A 310 17.50 -4.42 -34.73
C TYR A 310 17.79 -4.73 -36.22
N ASN A 311 17.91 -5.99 -36.62
CA ASN A 311 18.29 -6.38 -37.99
C ASN A 311 17.36 -7.46 -38.58
N LYS A 312 16.20 -7.08 -39.13
CA LYS A 312 15.42 -7.96 -40.03
C LYS A 312 15.23 -7.29 -41.40
N PRO A 313 15.24 -8.08 -42.49
CA PRO A 313 15.02 -7.58 -43.85
C PRO A 313 13.60 -7.02 -44.02
N ASP A 314 13.42 -6.21 -45.07
CA ASP A 314 12.13 -5.65 -45.44
C ASP A 314 11.09 -6.75 -45.64
N LEU A 315 9.94 -6.61 -44.97
CA LEU A 315 8.85 -7.57 -45.02
C LEU A 315 8.10 -7.47 -46.35
N LYS A 316 7.72 -8.63 -46.89
CA LYS A 316 6.90 -8.73 -48.09
C LYS A 316 5.43 -8.67 -47.73
N GLN A 317 4.59 -8.44 -48.74
CA GLN A 317 3.13 -8.42 -48.57
C GLN A 317 2.59 -9.74 -47.95
N SER A 318 3.18 -10.89 -48.30
CA SER A 318 2.83 -12.21 -47.74
C SER A 318 2.98 -12.26 -46.22
N ASP A 319 4.01 -11.62 -45.67
CA ASP A 319 4.29 -11.62 -44.23
C ASP A 319 3.23 -10.82 -43.47
N TRP A 320 2.72 -9.74 -44.08
CA TRP A 320 1.62 -8.94 -43.54
C TRP A 320 0.28 -9.68 -43.60
N ILE A 321 0.04 -10.44 -44.67
CA ILE A 321 -1.16 -11.29 -44.79
C ILE A 321 -1.14 -12.39 -43.73
N GLU A 322 0.01 -13.01 -43.47
CA GLU A 322 0.18 -13.99 -42.39
C GLU A 322 -0.15 -13.37 -41.02
N MET A 323 0.42 -12.21 -40.71
CA MET A 323 0.14 -11.50 -39.46
C MET A 323 -1.35 -11.11 -39.34
N LYS A 324 -1.96 -10.66 -40.43
CA LYS A 324 -3.40 -10.36 -40.49
C LYS A 324 -4.23 -11.61 -40.16
N ASN A 325 -3.92 -12.74 -40.79
CA ASN A 325 -4.64 -14.00 -40.57
C ASN A 325 -4.50 -14.50 -39.12
N GLU A 326 -3.31 -14.37 -38.51
CA GLU A 326 -3.12 -14.73 -37.09
C GLU A 326 -3.99 -13.88 -36.14
N LEU A 327 -4.15 -12.58 -36.43
CA LEU A 327 -5.02 -11.69 -35.64
C LEU A 327 -6.51 -12.06 -35.75
N GLU A 328 -6.93 -12.58 -36.90
CA GLU A 328 -8.32 -12.96 -37.21
C GLU A 328 -8.70 -14.37 -36.72
N ILE A 329 -7.76 -15.16 -36.18
CA ILE A 329 -8.07 -16.50 -35.66
C ILE A 329 -9.15 -16.42 -34.58
N VAL A 330 -10.24 -17.15 -34.75
CA VAL A 330 -11.32 -17.24 -33.75
C VAL A 330 -10.86 -18.08 -32.56
N GLU A 331 -11.03 -17.54 -31.34
CA GLU A 331 -10.76 -18.27 -30.10
C GLU A 331 -11.75 -19.42 -29.89
N SER A 332 -11.33 -20.63 -30.26
CA SER A 332 -12.15 -21.84 -30.18
C SER A 332 -11.42 -22.96 -29.42
N GLY A 333 -12.17 -23.92 -28.89
CA GLY A 333 -11.64 -25.05 -28.11
C GLY A 333 -11.67 -24.83 -26.59
N THR A 334 -10.79 -25.54 -25.88
CA THR A 334 -10.64 -25.49 -24.41
C THR A 334 -10.06 -24.14 -23.96
N GLU A 335 -10.17 -23.80 -22.67
CA GLU A 335 -9.61 -22.52 -22.17
C GLU A 335 -8.10 -22.42 -22.39
N ILE A 336 -7.37 -23.54 -22.32
CA ILE A 336 -5.94 -23.61 -22.64
C ILE A 336 -5.70 -23.27 -24.12
N GLN A 337 -6.47 -23.86 -25.03
CA GLN A 337 -6.36 -23.58 -26.46
C GLN A 337 -6.72 -22.12 -26.81
N LYS A 338 -7.74 -21.56 -26.15
CA LYS A 338 -8.07 -20.14 -26.28
C LYS A 338 -6.94 -19.25 -25.78
N ASP A 339 -6.32 -19.58 -24.65
CA ASP A 339 -5.20 -18.82 -24.13
C ASP A 339 -3.97 -18.89 -25.06
N GLU A 340 -3.67 -20.05 -25.63
CA GLU A 340 -2.62 -20.19 -26.66
C GLU A 340 -2.89 -19.31 -27.89
N ILE A 341 -4.15 -19.24 -28.35
CA ILE A 341 -4.56 -18.33 -29.44
C ILE A 341 -4.36 -16.87 -29.03
N ARG A 342 -4.77 -16.47 -27.82
CA ARG A 342 -4.56 -15.12 -27.28
C ARG A 342 -3.08 -14.74 -27.25
N GLN A 343 -2.24 -15.63 -26.76
CA GLN A 343 -0.80 -15.40 -26.70
C GLN A 343 -0.17 -15.25 -28.09
N ARG A 344 -0.66 -15.99 -29.09
CA ARG A 344 -0.21 -15.80 -30.49
C ARG A 344 -0.59 -14.43 -31.02
N LYS A 345 -1.82 -13.96 -30.78
CA LYS A 345 -2.24 -12.61 -31.18
C LYS A 345 -1.42 -11.52 -30.51
N ILE A 346 -1.16 -11.64 -29.20
CA ILE A 346 -0.29 -10.71 -28.46
C ILE A 346 1.11 -10.67 -29.09
N LYS A 347 1.72 -11.83 -29.36
CA LYS A 347 3.03 -11.92 -30.03
C LYS A 347 3.02 -11.30 -31.42
N THR A 348 1.94 -11.46 -32.19
CA THR A 348 1.77 -10.80 -33.49
C THR A 348 1.71 -9.28 -33.33
N CYS A 349 0.98 -8.75 -32.36
CA CYS A 349 0.97 -7.32 -32.03
C CYS A 349 2.36 -6.81 -31.62
N GLN A 350 3.07 -7.54 -30.76
CA GLN A 350 4.44 -7.21 -30.36
C GLN A 350 5.40 -7.18 -31.56
N LYS A 351 5.26 -8.13 -32.49
CA LYS A 351 6.02 -8.17 -33.75
C LYS A 351 5.75 -6.91 -34.58
N ILE A 352 4.49 -6.52 -34.76
CA ILE A 352 4.10 -5.28 -35.47
C ILE A 352 4.76 -4.06 -34.82
N VAL A 353 4.69 -3.94 -33.49
CA VAL A 353 5.32 -2.84 -32.75
C VAL A 353 6.84 -2.81 -33.00
N SER A 354 7.51 -3.95 -32.89
CA SER A 354 8.96 -4.05 -33.10
C SER A 354 9.43 -3.63 -34.49
N ILE A 355 8.58 -3.81 -35.52
CA ILE A 355 8.91 -3.45 -36.90
C ILE A 355 8.93 -1.94 -37.09
N PHE A 356 7.97 -1.23 -36.48
CA PHE A 356 7.79 0.20 -36.71
C PHE A 356 8.39 1.10 -35.63
N ILE A 357 8.71 0.57 -34.44
CA ILE A 357 9.20 1.40 -33.35
C ILE A 357 10.56 2.03 -33.69
N GLY A 358 10.65 3.34 -33.53
CA GLY A 358 11.87 4.11 -33.81
C GLY A 358 12.29 4.18 -35.29
N LYS A 359 11.54 3.57 -36.23
CA LYS A 359 11.88 3.48 -37.66
C LYS A 359 10.86 4.20 -38.52
N LYS A 360 11.31 5.05 -39.45
CA LYS A 360 10.46 5.62 -40.51
C LYS A 360 10.36 4.64 -41.67
N ASN A 361 9.41 3.69 -41.59
CA ASN A 361 9.13 2.71 -42.65
C ASN A 361 7.73 2.91 -43.24
N ASN A 362 7.54 4.00 -43.99
CA ASN A 362 6.24 4.36 -44.57
C ASN A 362 5.75 3.31 -45.59
N GLU A 363 6.65 2.73 -46.39
CA GLU A 363 6.29 1.69 -47.36
C GLU A 363 5.79 0.41 -46.68
N GLY A 364 6.49 -0.05 -45.64
CA GLY A 364 6.05 -1.18 -44.82
C GLY A 364 4.70 -0.92 -44.16
N MET A 365 4.46 0.31 -43.67
CA MET A 365 3.15 0.70 -43.12
C MET A 365 2.06 0.66 -44.18
N LYS A 366 2.33 1.20 -45.38
CA LYS A 366 1.37 1.19 -46.50
C LYS A 366 1.01 -0.24 -46.92
N LEU A 367 2.01 -1.11 -47.04
CA LEU A 367 1.81 -2.54 -47.34
C LEU A 367 0.98 -3.24 -46.26
N ALA A 368 1.27 -3.01 -44.98
CA ALA A 368 0.49 -3.58 -43.88
C ALA A 368 -0.98 -3.14 -43.92
N ILE A 369 -1.24 -1.86 -44.21
CA ILE A 369 -2.59 -1.31 -44.35
C ILE A 369 -3.32 -1.95 -45.54
N GLN A 370 -2.66 -2.03 -46.69
CA GLN A 370 -3.21 -2.66 -47.90
C GLN A 370 -3.48 -4.16 -47.70
N SER A 371 -2.68 -4.84 -46.89
CA SER A 371 -2.89 -6.24 -46.50
C SER A 371 -4.01 -6.44 -45.46
N GLY A 372 -4.66 -5.37 -44.99
CA GLY A 372 -5.80 -5.45 -44.06
C GLY A 372 -5.43 -5.61 -42.58
N VAL A 373 -4.18 -5.35 -42.20
CA VAL A 373 -3.72 -5.49 -40.79
C VAL A 373 -4.48 -4.53 -39.86
N ILE A 374 -4.76 -3.31 -40.34
CA ILE A 374 -5.54 -2.33 -39.56
C ILE A 374 -6.96 -2.82 -39.30
N ASP A 375 -7.61 -3.39 -40.31
CA ASP A 375 -8.97 -3.92 -40.18
C ASP A 375 -9.01 -5.04 -39.13
N ALA A 376 -8.03 -5.94 -39.18
CA ALA A 376 -7.90 -7.02 -38.19
C ALA A 376 -7.67 -6.48 -36.77
N LEU A 377 -6.81 -5.46 -36.60
CA LEU A 377 -6.59 -4.83 -35.29
C LEU A 377 -7.83 -4.10 -34.78
N LEU A 378 -8.56 -3.38 -35.64
CA LEU A 378 -9.79 -2.68 -35.24
C LEU A 378 -10.88 -3.66 -34.84
N ASN A 379 -11.08 -4.73 -35.62
CA ASN A 379 -12.04 -5.78 -35.29
C ASN A 379 -11.68 -6.46 -33.97
N LEU A 380 -10.39 -6.74 -33.73
CA LEU A 380 -9.92 -7.26 -32.44
C LEU A 380 -10.32 -6.34 -31.29
N LEU A 381 -10.08 -5.03 -31.39
CA LEU A 381 -10.45 -4.06 -30.36
C LEU A 381 -11.98 -3.91 -30.19
N ILE A 382 -12.77 -4.13 -31.25
CA ILE A 382 -14.23 -4.05 -31.23
C ILE A 382 -14.88 -5.32 -30.66
N GLU A 383 -14.33 -6.49 -30.90
CA GLU A 383 -14.96 -7.77 -30.56
C GLU A 383 -14.45 -8.36 -29.24
N TYR A 384 -13.20 -8.07 -28.84
CA TYR A 384 -12.60 -8.69 -27.66
C TYR A 384 -13.29 -8.23 -26.36
N PRO A 385 -13.42 -9.10 -25.34
CA PRO A 385 -13.79 -8.65 -24.00
C PRO A 385 -12.79 -7.58 -23.50
N SER A 386 -13.29 -6.51 -22.88
CA SER A 386 -12.46 -5.36 -22.50
C SER A 386 -11.33 -5.75 -21.55
N ASP A 387 -11.52 -6.73 -20.66
CA ASP A 387 -10.50 -7.22 -19.73
C ASP A 387 -9.38 -8.04 -20.39
N LYS A 388 -9.58 -8.47 -21.65
CA LYS A 388 -8.58 -9.24 -22.42
C LYS A 388 -7.78 -8.37 -23.39
N ILE A 389 -8.14 -7.10 -23.54
CA ILE A 389 -7.39 -6.16 -24.34
C ILE A 389 -6.15 -5.76 -23.55
N THR A 390 -5.00 -5.86 -24.20
CA THR A 390 -3.70 -5.63 -23.55
C THR A 390 -3.00 -4.41 -24.18
N ILE A 391 -1.98 -3.87 -23.51
CA ILE A 391 -1.16 -2.76 -24.02
C ILE A 391 -0.61 -3.07 -25.42
N SER A 392 -0.18 -4.31 -25.66
CA SER A 392 0.37 -4.75 -26.96
C SER A 392 -0.62 -4.53 -28.11
N HIS A 393 -1.91 -4.82 -27.90
CA HIS A 393 -2.94 -4.69 -28.92
C HIS A 393 -3.13 -3.22 -29.36
N ILE A 394 -3.31 -2.32 -28.40
CA ILE A 394 -3.52 -0.90 -28.69
C ILE A 394 -2.23 -0.21 -29.14
N TRP A 395 -1.05 -0.64 -28.68
CA TRP A 395 0.22 -0.10 -29.16
C TRP A 395 0.45 -0.47 -30.63
N ALA A 396 0.16 -1.71 -31.04
CA ALA A 396 0.26 -2.11 -32.45
C ALA A 396 -0.58 -1.19 -33.35
N PHE A 397 -1.81 -0.87 -32.96
CA PHE A 397 -2.63 0.11 -33.67
C PHE A 397 -2.03 1.53 -33.63
N TYR A 398 -1.59 1.97 -32.45
CA TYR A 398 -0.99 3.29 -32.26
C TYR A 398 0.22 3.55 -33.17
N MET A 399 1.01 2.52 -33.49
CA MET A 399 2.17 2.66 -34.41
C MET A 399 1.78 3.21 -35.77
N PHE A 400 0.58 2.89 -36.27
CA PHE A 400 0.10 3.41 -37.54
C PHE A 400 -0.44 4.83 -37.42
N THR A 401 -0.94 5.24 -36.24
CA THR A 401 -1.37 6.62 -36.02
C THR A 401 -0.19 7.60 -35.99
N TYR A 402 0.98 7.16 -35.52
CA TYR A 402 2.20 7.99 -35.47
C TYR A 402 2.99 8.04 -36.80
N ALA A 403 2.42 7.53 -37.92
CA ALA A 403 3.07 7.57 -39.22
C ALA A 403 3.40 9.02 -39.64
N SER A 404 4.58 9.25 -40.21
CA SER A 404 5.00 10.61 -40.61
C SER A 404 4.30 11.14 -41.88
N ASN A 405 3.53 10.29 -42.59
CA ASN A 405 2.94 10.57 -43.89
C ASN A 405 1.42 10.80 -43.80
N ASP A 406 0.94 11.88 -44.40
CA ASP A 406 -0.47 12.26 -44.43
C ASP A 406 -1.35 11.28 -45.25
N GLU A 407 -0.77 10.55 -46.22
CA GLU A 407 -1.50 9.52 -46.97
C GLU A 407 -1.90 8.33 -46.08
N ILE A 408 -0.97 7.83 -45.26
CA ILE A 408 -1.22 6.74 -44.29
C ILE A 408 -2.28 7.15 -43.28
N LYS A 409 -2.17 8.40 -42.82
CA LYS A 409 -3.08 9.04 -41.88
C LYS A 409 -4.51 9.16 -42.44
N LEU A 410 -4.68 9.54 -43.70
CA LEU A 410 -5.99 9.59 -44.37
C LEU A 410 -6.62 8.20 -44.54
N LEU A 411 -5.81 7.16 -44.79
CA LEU A 411 -6.29 5.78 -44.86
C LEU A 411 -6.85 5.26 -43.53
N LEU A 412 -6.45 5.81 -42.38
CA LEU A 412 -6.99 5.43 -41.07
C LEU A 412 -8.36 6.07 -40.77
N VAL A 413 -8.63 7.24 -41.34
CA VAL A 413 -9.89 7.97 -41.18
C VAL A 413 -11.04 7.21 -41.84
N SER A 414 -10.79 6.60 -43.00
CA SER A 414 -11.81 5.84 -43.75
C SER A 414 -12.20 4.50 -43.12
N LYS A 415 -11.48 4.05 -42.08
CA LYS A 415 -11.64 2.71 -41.45
C LYS A 415 -12.54 2.68 -40.22
N ASN A 416 -13.26 3.77 -39.92
CA ASN A 416 -14.17 3.88 -38.77
C ASN A 416 -13.49 3.57 -37.40
N SER A 417 -12.21 3.94 -37.27
CA SER A 417 -11.37 3.65 -36.10
C SER A 417 -11.90 4.21 -34.77
N TYR A 418 -12.77 5.23 -34.81
CA TYR A 418 -13.30 5.88 -33.61
C TYR A 418 -14.15 4.96 -32.74
N GLN A 419 -14.97 4.08 -33.34
CA GLN A 419 -15.83 3.18 -32.57
C GLN A 419 -14.99 2.23 -31.70
N ALA A 420 -13.94 1.64 -32.29
CA ALA A 420 -13.02 0.76 -31.59
C ALA A 420 -12.32 1.48 -30.43
N LEU A 421 -11.79 2.68 -30.68
CA LEU A 421 -10.99 3.43 -29.70
C LEU A 421 -11.84 3.99 -28.56
N LEU A 422 -13.08 4.42 -28.82
CA LEU A 422 -14.00 4.90 -27.80
C LEU A 422 -14.40 3.80 -26.82
N ARG A 423 -14.50 2.53 -27.27
CA ARG A 423 -14.80 1.39 -26.38
C ARG A 423 -13.71 1.17 -25.32
N LEU A 424 -12.47 1.57 -25.60
CA LEU A 424 -11.34 1.39 -24.68
C LEU A 424 -11.30 2.41 -23.54
N PHE A 425 -12.25 3.34 -23.50
CA PHE A 425 -12.27 4.42 -22.52
C PHE A 425 -12.66 3.97 -21.12
N ASP A 426 -13.41 2.86 -21.02
CA ASP A 426 -13.78 2.23 -19.75
C ASP A 426 -12.80 1.09 -19.36
N HIS A 427 -11.65 1.01 -20.02
CA HIS A 427 -10.66 -0.03 -19.76
C HIS A 427 -9.97 0.19 -18.40
N PRO A 428 -9.73 -0.85 -17.58
CA PRO A 428 -9.10 -0.68 -16.26
C PRO A 428 -7.63 -0.25 -16.34
N ASN A 429 -6.92 -0.62 -17.41
CA ASN A 429 -5.52 -0.25 -17.62
C ASN A 429 -5.39 1.15 -18.23
N ILE A 430 -4.83 2.09 -17.45
CA ILE A 430 -4.59 3.48 -17.83
C ILE A 430 -3.73 3.63 -19.10
N PHE A 431 -2.75 2.76 -19.33
CA PHE A 431 -1.90 2.83 -20.53
C PHE A 431 -2.69 2.50 -21.79
N VAL A 432 -3.67 1.60 -21.70
CA VAL A 432 -4.57 1.28 -22.82
C VAL A 432 -5.42 2.48 -23.17
N ILE A 433 -6.04 3.11 -22.16
CA ILE A 433 -6.82 4.34 -22.35
C ILE A 433 -5.95 5.43 -22.98
N ASN A 434 -4.75 5.65 -22.44
CA ASN A 434 -3.84 6.70 -22.88
C ASN A 434 -3.46 6.56 -24.36
N ARG A 435 -3.18 5.33 -24.81
CA ARG A 435 -2.88 5.06 -26.22
C ARG A 435 -4.09 5.22 -27.12
N ALA A 436 -5.29 4.80 -26.67
CA ALA A 436 -6.53 5.02 -27.41
C ALA A 436 -6.82 6.52 -27.60
N VAL A 437 -6.70 7.31 -26.53
CA VAL A 437 -6.87 8.78 -26.54
C VAL A 437 -5.85 9.44 -27.46
N ALA A 438 -4.57 9.05 -27.38
CA ALA A 438 -3.53 9.60 -28.24
C ALA A 438 -3.77 9.27 -29.72
N SER A 439 -4.19 8.04 -30.04
CA SER A 439 -4.58 7.65 -31.39
C SER A 439 -5.76 8.47 -31.91
N ILE A 440 -6.81 8.66 -31.11
CA ILE A 440 -7.96 9.52 -31.47
C ILE A 440 -7.52 10.95 -31.75
N TYR A 441 -6.67 11.52 -30.90
CA TYR A 441 -6.16 12.88 -31.05
C TYR A 441 -5.38 13.04 -32.37
N ILE A 442 -4.52 12.08 -32.69
CA ILE A 442 -3.75 12.12 -33.94
C ILE A 442 -4.70 12.05 -35.14
N ILE A 443 -5.64 11.11 -35.15
CA ILE A 443 -6.65 10.97 -36.22
C ILE A 443 -7.48 12.26 -36.35
N TYR A 444 -7.86 12.90 -35.24
CA TYR A 444 -8.62 14.16 -35.21
C TYR A 444 -7.86 15.34 -35.84
N TYR A 445 -6.55 15.48 -35.59
CA TYR A 445 -5.77 16.60 -36.13
C TYR A 445 -5.70 16.60 -37.67
N LEU A 446 -6.00 15.46 -38.32
CA LEU A 446 -5.87 15.26 -39.76
C LEU A 446 -7.15 15.50 -40.55
N VAL A 447 -8.31 15.48 -39.89
CA VAL A 447 -9.62 15.66 -40.52
C VAL A 447 -10.10 17.08 -40.20
N ASP A 448 -10.26 17.90 -41.24
CA ASP A 448 -10.70 19.29 -41.11
C ASP A 448 -12.05 19.43 -40.33
N GLN A 449 -12.19 20.56 -39.63
CA GLN A 449 -12.97 20.88 -38.43
C GLN A 449 -14.50 20.76 -38.49
N THR A 450 -15.11 20.17 -39.52
CA THR A 450 -16.56 20.30 -39.73
C THR A 450 -17.39 19.07 -39.36
N GLN A 451 -16.84 17.86 -39.35
CA GLN A 451 -17.69 16.64 -39.33
C GLN A 451 -17.78 15.86 -38.00
N LEU A 452 -16.93 16.12 -36.99
CA LEU A 452 -16.98 15.43 -35.68
C LEU A 452 -17.17 16.40 -34.50
N ARG A 453 -18.21 17.25 -34.57
CA ARG A 453 -18.61 18.24 -33.55
C ARG A 453 -19.17 17.64 -32.23
N LEU A 454 -19.31 16.32 -32.12
CA LEU A 454 -19.87 15.60 -30.96
C LEU A 454 -18.80 14.77 -30.19
N GLN A 455 -17.78 14.21 -30.85
CA GLN A 455 -16.73 13.42 -30.17
C GLN A 455 -15.75 14.25 -29.33
N SER A 456 -15.59 15.54 -29.60
CA SER A 456 -14.68 16.41 -28.83
C SER A 456 -15.10 16.55 -27.35
N LEU A 457 -16.40 16.45 -27.04
CA LEU A 457 -16.92 16.52 -25.67
C LEU A 457 -16.61 15.25 -24.86
N ILE A 458 -16.66 14.08 -25.50
CA ILE A 458 -16.31 12.79 -24.88
C ILE A 458 -14.82 12.76 -24.56
N LEU A 459 -13.97 13.21 -25.50
CA LEU A 459 -12.52 13.34 -25.31
C LEU A 459 -12.16 14.29 -24.16
N ILE A 460 -12.90 15.39 -24.00
CA ILE A 460 -12.75 16.33 -22.88
C ILE A 460 -13.11 15.65 -21.55
N SER A 461 -14.26 14.98 -21.45
CA SER A 461 -14.66 14.33 -20.19
C SER A 461 -13.67 13.25 -19.73
N LEU A 462 -13.01 12.58 -20.67
CA LEU A 462 -12.14 11.45 -20.38
C LEU A 462 -10.71 11.85 -20.01
N LEU A 463 -10.18 12.92 -20.62
CA LEU A 463 -8.91 13.54 -20.22
C LEU A 463 -8.92 13.96 -18.74
N PHE A 464 -10.09 14.34 -18.22
CA PHE A 464 -10.29 14.66 -16.80
C PHE A 464 -10.36 13.41 -15.90
N LYS A 465 -10.89 12.28 -16.39
CA LYS A 465 -11.01 11.03 -15.61
C LYS A 465 -9.67 10.30 -15.47
N THR A 466 -8.75 10.47 -16.43
CA THR A 466 -7.45 9.76 -16.48
C THR A 466 -6.28 10.49 -15.82
N LYS A 467 -6.47 11.71 -15.28
CA LYS A 467 -5.38 12.55 -14.71
C LYS A 467 -4.16 12.68 -15.63
N MET A 468 -4.39 12.76 -16.94
CA MET A 468 -3.32 12.84 -17.93
C MET A 468 -2.85 14.28 -18.13
N GLU A 469 -1.56 14.53 -17.93
CA GLU A 469 -0.87 15.74 -18.38
C GLU A 469 -0.71 15.71 -19.91
N PHE A 470 -1.65 16.31 -20.65
CA PHE A 470 -1.44 16.61 -22.08
C PHE A 470 -1.25 18.11 -22.30
N LYS A 471 -0.01 18.49 -22.60
CA LYS A 471 0.49 19.88 -22.74
C LYS A 471 -0.10 20.71 -23.90
N ASN A 472 -1.20 20.34 -24.56
CA ASN A 472 -1.68 21.09 -25.74
C ASN A 472 -3.13 21.61 -25.64
N SER A 473 -3.20 22.95 -25.61
CA SER A 473 -4.36 23.80 -25.34
C SER A 473 -5.44 23.87 -26.44
N ILE A 474 -5.39 23.07 -27.51
CA ILE A 474 -6.18 23.33 -28.73
C ILE A 474 -7.65 22.86 -28.60
N LEU A 475 -7.96 21.96 -27.67
CA LEU A 475 -9.28 21.33 -27.51
C LEU A 475 -10.44 22.26 -27.07
N PHE A 476 -10.14 23.50 -26.65
CA PHE A 476 -11.09 24.34 -25.90
C PHE A 476 -11.75 25.49 -26.69
N ARG A 477 -11.75 25.49 -28.03
CA ARG A 477 -12.32 26.64 -28.77
C ARG A 477 -13.85 26.56 -28.95
N ALA A 478 -14.53 27.54 -28.35
CA ALA A 478 -15.76 28.19 -28.80
C ALA A 478 -17.12 27.45 -28.71
N LYS A 479 -17.24 26.34 -27.97
CA LYS A 479 -18.55 25.71 -27.71
C LYS A 479 -18.91 25.71 -26.22
N GLU A 480 -20.20 25.91 -25.93
CA GLU A 480 -20.74 25.78 -24.58
C GLU A 480 -20.53 24.34 -24.06
N LEU A 481 -20.03 24.22 -22.83
CA LEU A 481 -19.91 22.94 -22.15
C LEU A 481 -21.30 22.41 -21.80
N PRO A 482 -21.55 21.09 -21.89
CA PRO A 482 -22.80 20.49 -21.43
C PRO A 482 -23.05 20.80 -19.95
N ASN A 483 -24.29 21.13 -19.60
CA ASN A 483 -24.65 21.55 -18.24
C ASN A 483 -24.25 20.54 -17.15
N GLU A 484 -24.27 19.25 -17.46
CA GLU A 484 -23.90 18.16 -16.53
C GLU A 484 -22.42 18.23 -16.09
N MET A 485 -21.50 18.58 -16.99
CA MET A 485 -20.05 18.54 -16.73
C MET A 485 -19.40 19.92 -16.63
N LYS A 486 -20.11 20.98 -17.06
CA LYS A 486 -19.63 22.37 -17.10
C LYS A 486 -19.01 22.82 -15.77
N ARG A 487 -19.72 22.57 -14.66
CA ARG A 487 -19.29 22.98 -13.31
C ARG A 487 -18.05 22.21 -12.83
N GLU A 488 -18.00 20.89 -13.06
CA GLU A 488 -16.89 20.05 -12.61
C GLU A 488 -15.58 20.39 -13.33
N ILE A 489 -15.66 20.55 -14.66
CA ILE A 489 -14.53 20.93 -15.51
C ILE A 489 -13.96 22.29 -15.08
N ILE A 490 -14.83 23.28 -14.90
CA ILE A 490 -14.42 24.65 -14.53
C ILE A 490 -13.81 24.68 -13.13
N ASN A 491 -14.43 24.02 -12.13
CA ASN A 491 -13.91 23.99 -10.76
C ASN A 491 -12.55 23.31 -10.67
N HIS A 492 -12.33 22.23 -11.44
CA HIS A 492 -11.05 21.56 -11.47
C HIS A 492 -9.95 22.42 -12.09
N LEU A 493 -10.24 23.10 -13.21
CA LEU A 493 -9.29 24.03 -13.83
C LEU A 493 -8.96 25.21 -12.91
N LYS A 494 -9.93 25.75 -12.17
CA LYS A 494 -9.69 26.76 -11.13
C LYS A 494 -8.76 26.21 -10.04
N ALA A 495 -9.01 24.99 -9.56
CA ALA A 495 -8.20 24.35 -8.53
C ALA A 495 -6.75 24.10 -8.98
N ILE A 496 -6.52 23.70 -10.24
CA ILE A 496 -5.17 23.57 -10.81
C ILE A 496 -4.51 24.94 -10.90
N PHE A 497 -5.23 25.96 -11.39
CA PHE A 497 -4.69 27.31 -11.50
C PHE A 497 -4.27 27.92 -10.14
N SER A 498 -4.92 27.51 -9.06
CA SER A 498 -4.61 27.93 -7.69
C SER A 498 -3.41 27.21 -7.04
N ARG A 499 -2.81 26.20 -7.68
CA ARG A 499 -1.62 25.46 -7.15
C ARG A 499 -0.30 26.20 -7.45
N GLN A 500 0.82 25.64 -6.94
CA GLN A 500 2.18 26.15 -7.18
C GLN A 500 2.49 26.33 -8.67
N GLU A 501 3.49 27.17 -8.98
CA GLU A 501 3.87 27.47 -10.37
C GLU A 501 4.54 26.27 -11.05
N ASP A 502 3.79 25.64 -11.96
CA ASP A 502 4.24 24.55 -12.82
C ASP A 502 3.60 24.63 -14.23
N ASP A 503 3.93 23.66 -15.08
CA ASP A 503 3.37 23.54 -16.43
C ASP A 503 1.84 23.32 -16.43
N GLU A 504 1.27 22.76 -15.36
CA GLU A 504 -0.18 22.51 -15.21
C GLU A 504 -0.94 23.83 -15.02
N LYS A 505 -0.37 24.78 -14.26
CA LYS A 505 -0.95 26.12 -14.07
C LYS A 505 -1.05 26.89 -15.40
N SER A 506 -0.01 26.81 -16.24
CA SER A 506 0.00 27.42 -17.58
C SER A 506 -1.04 26.80 -18.52
N PHE A 507 -1.25 25.49 -18.40
CA PHE A 507 -2.31 24.78 -19.12
C PHE A 507 -3.69 25.22 -18.66
N ALA A 508 -3.95 25.20 -17.35
CA ALA A 508 -5.24 25.59 -16.77
C ALA A 508 -5.61 27.02 -17.16
N LYS A 509 -4.64 27.94 -17.10
CA LYS A 509 -4.78 29.32 -17.59
C LYS A 509 -5.22 29.38 -19.06
N ASN A 510 -4.55 28.66 -19.95
CA ASN A 510 -4.88 28.64 -21.37
C ASN A 510 -6.25 27.99 -21.67
N ALA A 511 -6.61 26.93 -20.93
CA ALA A 511 -7.90 26.25 -21.05
C ALA A 511 -9.06 27.17 -20.62
N LEU A 512 -8.95 27.80 -19.46
CA LEU A 512 -9.94 28.76 -18.94
C LEU A 512 -10.15 29.93 -19.91
N ARG A 513 -9.07 30.50 -20.45
CA ARG A 513 -9.14 31.60 -21.44
C ARG A 513 -9.85 31.19 -22.73
N LYS A 514 -9.66 29.96 -23.19
CA LYS A 514 -10.30 29.46 -24.41
C LYS A 514 -11.77 29.10 -24.18
N LEU A 515 -12.10 28.52 -23.02
CA LEU A 515 -13.48 28.22 -22.61
C LEU A 515 -14.31 29.50 -22.43
N ALA A 516 -13.71 30.55 -21.85
CA ALA A 516 -14.35 31.85 -21.65
C ALA A 516 -14.73 32.59 -22.95
N LYS A 517 -14.31 32.08 -24.13
CA LYS A 517 -14.79 32.60 -25.43
C LYS A 517 -16.26 32.29 -25.70
N ASN A 518 -16.84 31.32 -24.99
CA ASN A 518 -18.27 31.08 -24.98
C ASN A 518 -18.91 31.76 -23.75
N SER A 519 -20.03 32.46 -23.94
CA SER A 519 -20.69 33.25 -22.90
C SER A 519 -21.16 32.41 -21.71
N ALA A 520 -21.79 31.25 -21.95
CA ALA A 520 -22.29 30.39 -20.88
C ALA A 520 -21.16 29.76 -20.04
N ASN A 521 -20.05 29.39 -20.67
CA ASN A 521 -18.86 28.93 -19.96
C ASN A 521 -18.21 30.07 -19.16
N ARG A 522 -18.14 31.27 -19.73
CA ARG A 522 -17.60 32.46 -19.07
C ARG A 522 -18.35 32.77 -17.78
N THR A 523 -19.68 32.75 -17.81
CA THR A 523 -20.52 32.96 -16.62
C THR A 523 -20.21 31.95 -15.52
N GLU A 524 -20.00 30.68 -15.85
CA GLU A 524 -19.64 29.66 -14.86
C GLU A 524 -18.19 29.82 -14.35
N ILE A 525 -17.26 30.26 -15.20
CA ILE A 525 -15.88 30.55 -14.79
C ILE A 525 -15.84 31.75 -13.84
N GLU A 526 -16.59 32.81 -14.09
CA GLU A 526 -16.57 34.04 -13.27
C GLU A 526 -17.34 33.89 -11.94
N LYS A 527 -18.04 32.77 -11.73
CA LYS A 527 -18.65 32.46 -10.41
C LYS A 527 -17.61 32.43 -9.29
N ASP A 528 -18.10 32.75 -8.09
CA ASP A 528 -17.31 32.82 -6.85
C ASP A 528 -16.17 33.85 -6.90
N GLY A 529 -16.30 34.87 -7.76
CA GLY A 529 -15.34 35.97 -7.88
C GLY A 529 -14.04 35.61 -8.59
N PHE A 530 -13.99 34.48 -9.30
CA PHE A 530 -12.79 34.05 -10.00
C PHE A 530 -12.53 34.90 -11.25
N VAL A 531 -11.36 35.54 -11.31
CA VAL A 531 -10.95 36.37 -12.45
C VAL A 531 -10.27 35.51 -13.51
N ILE A 532 -10.71 35.62 -14.76
CA ILE A 532 -10.08 34.90 -15.88
C ILE A 532 -8.66 35.45 -16.06
N PRO A 533 -7.61 34.62 -15.99
CA PRO A 533 -6.23 35.09 -16.08
C PRO A 533 -5.85 35.47 -17.52
N ASP A 534 -5.05 36.54 -17.68
CA ASP A 534 -4.66 37.16 -18.97
C ASP A 534 -3.84 36.28 -19.94
#